data_AF-A0A924X7T6-F1
#
_entry.id   AF-A0A924X7T6-F1
#
_cell.length_a   1.000
_cell.length_b   1.000
_cell.length_c   1.000
_cell.angle_alpha   90.00
_cell.angle_beta   90.00
_cell.angle_gamma   90.00
#
_symmetry.space_group_name_H-M   'P 1'
#
loop_
_entity.id
_entity.type
_entity.pdbx_description
1 polymer ?
#
loop_
_entity_poly.entity_id
_entity_poly.type
_entity_poly.pdbx_seq_one_letter_code
_entity_poly.pdbx_strand_id
1 'polypeptide(L)'
;MTTPSLRRELGLFSATVIVVSGIIGSGIFFTPSEVARQLGDARWILAVWAVGGLVALAGALTYAELGAMSPGAGGAYVYIRDAFGRLPAFLYGWMLLTLIATGATAAVGVSFGNYVLRLFDVTSHAGSMAIAVGTIVILTTTNCLGIKPGAIVQNALTIAKTLALSLLIAGGLLLWVRLGNAPPVSTAPLPRESLIAGLSAAFVPVLFTIGGWQQMNMVAGEIRDPQRGIPRALIFGIAIVITIYLGANAVYLRALGRDGLAASSAVAADTVARMAGPIGATFITATITVSVLGFLNVVILTTPRVFYAMAQDGVFLSAAARVHPVTGAPVISIIVMGAWSILLLLITGGDIGALLSGVVFADWIFFGLGAASLIALRTSRPDATRPYRVPGYPYVPLLFVLAACIGIMSSFVSSLRTSLLGTAILVVGVVLFLIAQRIGNRESGNGNRDEGLGLPMGGSEAANNVQWKARFPIPDSRFPITATSPLATPHPPLPRFAGLPAPDAKAQFGALPRRRPRPPGLEAVPRPSPKLPIPEGARLAVSPKMDPVPATNRLLSRSLVPHRS
;
A
#
# COMPACT_ATOMS: atom_id res chain seq x y z
N MET A 1 24.95 -14.67 21.72
CA MET A 1 24.71 -14.22 20.34
C MET A 1 23.31 -13.63 20.27
N THR A 2 23.14 -12.40 19.80
CA THR A 2 21.82 -11.78 19.65
C THR A 2 21.02 -12.53 18.58
N THR A 3 19.81 -12.99 18.89
CA THR A 3 18.92 -13.64 17.91
C THR A 3 18.72 -12.70 16.71
N PRO A 4 18.92 -13.18 15.46
CA PRO A 4 18.71 -12.34 14.27
C PRO A 4 17.30 -11.73 14.27
N SER A 5 17.22 -10.41 14.11
CA SER A 5 15.98 -9.64 14.07
C SER A 5 15.97 -8.69 12.88
N LEU A 6 14.77 -8.23 12.49
CA LEU A 6 14.60 -7.25 11.43
C LEU A 6 15.34 -5.95 11.79
N ARG A 7 16.10 -5.41 10.83
CA ARG A 7 16.94 -4.23 11.06
C ARG A 7 16.16 -2.95 10.78
N ARG A 8 16.23 -1.99 11.70
CA ARG A 8 15.62 -0.65 11.54
C ARG A 8 16.45 0.22 10.60
N GLU A 9 16.27 0.04 9.31
CA GLU A 9 17.09 0.68 8.28
C GLU A 9 16.36 1.70 7.42
N LEU A 10 15.03 1.72 7.43
CA LEU A 10 14.20 2.64 6.65
C LEU A 10 14.08 4.01 7.33
N GLY A 11 14.51 5.04 6.63
CA GLY A 11 14.28 6.43 7.01
C GLY A 11 12.91 6.96 6.59
N LEU A 12 12.56 8.17 7.04
CA LEU A 12 11.30 8.84 6.70
C LEU A 12 11.09 8.95 5.18
N PHE A 13 12.12 9.31 4.41
CA PHE A 13 12.03 9.42 2.96
C PHE A 13 11.57 8.11 2.31
N SER A 14 12.25 7.00 2.58
CA SER A 14 11.87 5.69 2.04
C SER A 14 10.48 5.26 2.52
N ALA A 15 10.12 5.55 3.78
CA ALA A 15 8.78 5.25 4.29
C ALA A 15 7.68 6.04 3.54
N THR A 16 7.88 7.33 3.29
CA THR A 16 6.96 8.16 2.49
C THR A 16 6.87 7.63 1.06
N VAL A 17 8.00 7.27 0.46
CA VAL A 17 8.07 6.70 -0.89
C VAL A 17 7.32 5.36 -0.97
N ILE A 18 7.41 4.51 0.05
CA ILE A 18 6.62 3.28 0.12
C ILE A 18 5.11 3.60 0.12
N VAL A 19 4.66 4.62 0.86
CA VAL A 19 3.25 5.07 0.83
C VAL A 19 2.86 5.54 -0.56
N VAL A 20 3.63 6.46 -1.17
CA VAL A 20 3.35 6.98 -2.52
C VAL A 20 3.32 5.86 -3.55
N SER A 21 4.27 4.94 -3.48
CA SER A 21 4.35 3.84 -4.45
C SER A 21 3.25 2.81 -4.27
N GLY A 22 2.83 2.55 -3.03
CA GLY A 22 1.72 1.65 -2.74
C GLY A 22 0.43 2.11 -3.38
N ILE A 23 0.22 3.44 -3.46
CA ILE A 23 -1.00 4.01 -4.06
C ILE A 23 -0.86 4.26 -5.57
N ILE A 24 0.23 4.91 -6.01
CA ILE A 24 0.45 5.20 -7.43
C ILE A 24 0.86 3.91 -8.15
N GLY A 25 -0.12 3.08 -8.50
CA GLY A 25 0.04 1.91 -9.37
C GLY A 25 -0.38 2.19 -10.80
N SER A 26 -1.13 1.26 -11.40
CA SER A 26 -1.75 1.42 -12.71
C SER A 26 -3.09 2.15 -12.67
N GLY A 27 -3.78 2.17 -11.51
CA GLY A 27 -5.15 2.67 -11.36
C GLY A 27 -5.38 4.07 -11.93
N ILE A 28 -4.48 5.02 -11.64
CA ILE A 28 -4.63 6.42 -12.09
C ILE A 28 -4.65 6.57 -13.61
N PHE A 29 -4.17 5.59 -14.37
CA PHE A 29 -4.10 5.66 -15.83
C PHE A 29 -5.39 5.17 -16.53
N PHE A 30 -6.29 4.48 -15.82
CA PHE A 30 -7.53 3.94 -16.40
C PHE A 30 -8.79 4.27 -15.58
N THR A 31 -8.69 4.37 -14.25
CA THR A 31 -9.81 4.76 -13.39
C THR A 31 -10.48 6.07 -13.77
N PRO A 32 -9.75 7.13 -14.20
CA PRO A 32 -10.38 8.35 -14.65
C PRO A 32 -11.44 8.16 -15.75
N SER A 33 -11.23 7.23 -16.70
CA SER A 33 -12.22 6.97 -17.76
C SER A 33 -13.44 6.24 -17.23
N GLU A 34 -13.28 5.31 -16.29
CA GLU A 34 -14.39 4.64 -15.62
C GLU A 34 -15.24 5.63 -14.81
N VAL A 35 -14.59 6.50 -14.03
CA VAL A 35 -15.28 7.56 -13.27
C VAL A 35 -16.04 8.50 -14.21
N ALA A 36 -15.44 8.87 -15.35
CA ALA A 36 -16.07 9.73 -16.33
C ALA A 36 -17.27 9.07 -17.03
N ARG A 37 -17.28 7.74 -17.20
CA ARG A 37 -18.46 7.01 -17.71
C ARG A 37 -19.65 7.12 -16.77
N GLN A 38 -19.41 7.07 -15.46
CA GLN A 38 -20.45 7.11 -14.43
C GLN A 38 -20.98 8.53 -14.13
N LEU A 39 -20.19 9.57 -14.42
CA LEU A 39 -20.51 10.96 -14.05
C LEU A 39 -20.57 11.89 -15.26
N GLY A 40 -21.67 12.66 -15.34
CA GLY A 40 -21.94 13.58 -16.43
C GLY A 40 -21.23 14.93 -16.38
N ASP A 41 -20.70 15.31 -15.22
CA ASP A 41 -20.13 16.65 -14.98
C ASP A 41 -18.70 16.53 -14.44
N ALA A 42 -17.78 17.29 -15.02
CA ALA A 42 -16.39 17.41 -14.59
C ALA A 42 -16.24 17.76 -13.10
N ARG A 43 -17.15 18.57 -12.54
CA ARG A 43 -17.16 18.94 -11.12
C ARG A 43 -17.39 17.73 -10.23
N TRP A 44 -18.32 16.86 -10.60
CA TRP A 44 -18.60 15.63 -9.86
C TRP A 44 -17.45 14.63 -9.98
N ILE A 45 -16.80 14.56 -11.15
CA ILE A 45 -15.58 13.74 -11.35
C ILE A 45 -14.47 14.20 -10.39
N LEU A 46 -14.17 15.50 -10.31
CA LEU A 46 -13.15 16.00 -9.38
C LEU A 46 -13.57 15.85 -7.91
N ALA A 47 -14.86 16.06 -7.60
CA ALA A 47 -15.38 15.90 -6.25
C ALA A 47 -15.23 14.47 -5.74
N VAL A 48 -15.52 13.44 -6.55
CA VAL A 48 -15.39 12.04 -6.11
C VAL A 48 -13.94 11.65 -5.84
N TRP A 49 -12.98 12.16 -6.62
CA TRP A 49 -11.55 12.01 -6.33
C TRP A 49 -11.13 12.71 -5.05
N ALA A 50 -11.64 13.92 -4.78
CA ALA A 50 -11.37 14.63 -3.55
C ALA A 50 -11.92 13.88 -2.32
N VAL A 51 -13.16 13.38 -2.40
CA VAL A 51 -13.77 12.55 -1.34
C VAL A 51 -12.96 11.26 -1.14
N GLY A 52 -12.52 10.61 -2.22
CA GLY A 52 -11.62 9.45 -2.14
C GLY A 52 -10.33 9.80 -1.39
N GLY A 53 -9.69 10.91 -1.74
CA GLY A 53 -8.52 11.42 -1.02
C GLY A 53 -8.76 11.63 0.47
N LEU A 54 -9.91 12.20 0.86
CA LEU A 54 -10.29 12.38 2.26
C LEU A 54 -10.49 11.05 2.99
N VAL A 55 -11.09 10.05 2.33
CA VAL A 55 -11.22 8.69 2.88
C VAL A 55 -9.86 8.03 3.06
N ALA A 56 -8.95 8.14 2.08
CA ALA A 56 -7.59 7.63 2.21
C ALA A 56 -6.83 8.32 3.36
N LEU A 57 -6.99 9.64 3.51
CA LEU A 57 -6.42 10.38 4.62
C LEU A 57 -6.99 9.92 5.97
N ALA A 58 -8.30 9.70 6.07
CA ALA A 58 -8.92 9.19 7.29
C ALA A 58 -8.36 7.81 7.69
N GLY A 59 -8.23 6.89 6.73
CA GLY A 59 -7.61 5.58 6.96
C GLY A 59 -6.15 5.69 7.39
N ALA A 60 -5.37 6.52 6.69
CA ALA A 60 -3.96 6.75 6.97
C ALA A 60 -3.73 7.37 8.35
N LEU A 61 -4.54 8.35 8.77
CA LEU A 61 -4.44 8.95 10.11
C LEU A 61 -4.81 7.94 11.21
N THR A 62 -5.81 7.08 10.98
CA THR A 62 -6.17 5.99 11.90
C THR A 62 -5.01 4.98 12.04
N TYR A 63 -4.43 4.54 10.92
CA TYR A 63 -3.31 3.59 10.93
C TYR A 63 -1.99 4.20 11.40
N ALA A 64 -1.85 5.52 11.35
CA ALA A 64 -0.70 6.22 11.94
C ALA A 64 -0.65 6.05 13.46
N GLU A 65 -1.79 6.12 14.16
CA GLU A 65 -1.85 5.86 15.61
C GLU A 65 -1.52 4.40 15.91
N LEU A 66 -2.12 3.46 15.17
CA LEU A 66 -1.84 2.03 15.34
C LEU A 66 -0.37 1.69 15.10
N GLY A 67 0.24 2.22 14.03
CA GLY A 67 1.64 1.96 13.70
C GLY A 67 2.62 2.65 14.65
N ALA A 68 2.30 3.84 15.16
CA ALA A 68 3.11 4.49 16.17
C ALA A 68 3.01 3.81 17.55
N MET A 69 1.85 3.25 17.88
CA MET A 69 1.61 2.50 19.13
C MET A 69 2.24 1.10 19.09
N SER A 70 2.10 0.39 17.98
CA SER A 70 2.60 -0.99 17.80
C SER A 70 3.55 -1.07 16.58
N PRO A 71 4.81 -0.62 16.71
CA PRO A 71 5.76 -0.51 15.59
C PRO A 71 6.46 -1.83 15.24
N GLY A 72 5.72 -2.93 15.22
CA GLY A 72 6.20 -4.27 14.84
C GLY A 72 6.07 -4.53 13.33
N ALA A 73 6.66 -5.62 12.86
CA ALA A 73 6.38 -6.13 11.51
C ALA A 73 4.96 -6.72 11.42
N GLY A 74 4.34 -6.62 10.24
CA GLY A 74 3.04 -7.23 9.95
C GLY A 74 1.84 -6.27 9.92
N GLY A 75 2.01 -5.02 10.35
CA GLY A 75 0.99 -3.97 10.16
C GLY A 75 -0.40 -4.37 10.68
N ALA A 76 -1.40 -4.33 9.79
CA ALA A 76 -2.79 -4.65 10.13
C ALA A 76 -2.96 -6.03 10.77
N TYR A 77 -2.12 -7.02 10.46
CA TYR A 77 -2.14 -8.32 11.11
C TYR A 77 -2.01 -8.20 12.63
N VAL A 78 -1.00 -7.43 13.09
CA VAL A 78 -0.73 -7.20 14.51
C VAL A 78 -1.87 -6.41 15.15
N TYR A 79 -2.40 -5.40 14.45
CA TYR A 79 -3.49 -4.56 14.99
C TYR A 79 -4.78 -5.36 15.16
N ILE A 80 -5.12 -6.20 14.18
CA ILE A 80 -6.29 -7.08 14.22
C ILE A 80 -6.11 -8.14 15.30
N ARG A 81 -4.93 -8.74 15.40
CA ARG A 81 -4.61 -9.73 16.44
C ARG A 81 -4.77 -9.17 17.84
N ASP A 82 -4.18 -8.00 18.09
CA ASP A 82 -4.18 -7.39 19.42
C ASP A 82 -5.57 -6.90 19.84
N ALA A 83 -6.46 -6.60 18.87
CA ALA A 83 -7.82 -6.14 19.11
C ALA A 83 -8.88 -7.26 19.17
N PHE A 84 -8.81 -8.22 18.23
CA PHE A 84 -9.86 -9.21 17.97
C PHE A 84 -9.39 -10.67 18.06
N GLY A 85 -8.11 -10.90 18.36
CA GLY A 85 -7.53 -12.22 18.53
C GLY A 85 -6.99 -12.86 17.24
N ARG A 86 -6.56 -14.12 17.37
CA ARG A 86 -5.73 -14.81 16.35
C ARG A 86 -6.50 -15.19 15.09
N LEU A 87 -7.79 -15.54 15.18
CA LEU A 87 -8.56 -15.98 14.02
C LEU A 87 -8.73 -14.86 12.98
N PRO A 88 -9.27 -13.66 13.31
CA PRO A 88 -9.40 -12.60 12.33
C PRO A 88 -8.06 -12.14 11.74
N ALA A 89 -7.00 -12.15 12.56
CA ALA A 89 -5.64 -11.85 12.10
C ALA A 89 -5.12 -12.91 11.13
N PHE A 90 -5.31 -14.20 11.45
CA PHE A 90 -4.98 -15.29 10.54
C PHE A 90 -5.72 -15.16 9.21
N LEU A 91 -7.02 -14.84 9.22
CA LEU A 91 -7.80 -14.64 8.01
C LEU A 91 -7.25 -13.51 7.15
N TYR A 92 -6.78 -12.41 7.75
CA TYR A 92 -6.10 -11.34 7.00
C TYR A 92 -4.86 -11.86 6.27
N GLY A 93 -3.99 -12.58 6.97
CA GLY A 93 -2.80 -13.15 6.39
C GLY A 93 -3.08 -14.24 5.33
N TRP A 94 -4.09 -15.07 5.57
CA TRP A 94 -4.60 -16.07 4.63
C TRP A 94 -5.08 -15.41 3.33
N MET A 95 -5.88 -14.35 3.44
CA MET A 95 -6.40 -13.63 2.27
C MET A 95 -5.29 -12.86 1.55
N LEU A 96 -4.28 -12.35 2.26
CA LEU A 96 -3.07 -11.79 1.63
C LEU A 96 -2.31 -12.81 0.80
N LEU A 97 -2.14 -14.03 1.32
CA LEU A 97 -1.41 -15.09 0.64
C LEU A 97 -2.18 -15.67 -0.53
N THR A 98 -3.48 -15.87 -0.41
CA THR A 98 -4.27 -16.65 -1.39
C THR A 98 -4.93 -15.81 -2.46
N LEU A 99 -5.20 -14.53 -2.18
CA LEU A 99 -6.03 -13.70 -3.05
C LEU A 99 -5.43 -12.31 -3.26
N ILE A 100 -5.23 -11.55 -2.19
CA ILE A 100 -4.97 -10.10 -2.27
C ILE A 100 -3.57 -9.83 -2.82
N ALA A 101 -2.51 -10.11 -2.07
CA ALA A 101 -1.18 -9.61 -2.42
C ALA A 101 -0.53 -10.42 -3.52
N THR A 102 -0.65 -11.75 -3.47
CA THR A 102 -0.08 -12.66 -4.49
C THR A 102 -0.89 -12.61 -5.79
N GLY A 103 -2.22 -12.53 -5.72
CA GLY A 103 -3.09 -12.34 -6.89
C GLY A 103 -2.84 -11.00 -7.57
N ALA A 104 -2.76 -9.91 -6.79
CA ALA A 104 -2.37 -8.60 -7.33
C ALA A 104 -0.95 -8.63 -7.93
N THR A 105 0.02 -9.26 -7.28
CA THR A 105 1.39 -9.40 -7.80
C THR A 105 1.41 -10.14 -9.14
N ALA A 106 0.66 -11.24 -9.26
CA ALA A 106 0.51 -12.00 -10.50
C ALA A 106 -0.14 -11.17 -11.61
N ALA A 107 -1.30 -10.56 -11.34
CA ALA A 107 -2.07 -9.79 -12.31
C ALA A 107 -1.29 -8.56 -12.82
N VAL A 108 -0.66 -7.84 -11.90
CA VAL A 108 0.15 -6.67 -12.21
C VAL A 108 1.45 -7.10 -12.90
N GLY A 109 1.97 -8.29 -12.60
CA GLY A 109 3.09 -8.90 -13.33
C GLY A 109 2.77 -9.13 -14.81
N VAL A 110 1.60 -9.73 -15.11
CA VAL A 110 1.14 -9.92 -16.50
C VAL A 110 0.92 -8.57 -17.18
N SER A 111 0.33 -7.61 -16.46
CA SER A 111 0.14 -6.24 -16.97
C SER A 111 1.48 -5.57 -17.30
N PHE A 112 2.51 -5.75 -16.45
CA PHE A 112 3.86 -5.29 -16.71
C PHE A 112 4.42 -5.90 -18.00
N GLY A 113 4.29 -7.21 -18.18
CA GLY A 113 4.69 -7.90 -19.42
C GLY A 113 4.00 -7.31 -20.65
N ASN A 114 2.69 -7.06 -20.58
CA ASN A 114 1.93 -6.43 -21.66
C ASN A 114 2.45 -5.01 -21.98
N TYR A 115 2.75 -4.20 -20.97
CA TYR A 115 3.29 -2.86 -21.17
C TYR A 115 4.72 -2.87 -21.74
N VAL A 116 5.57 -3.81 -21.30
CA VAL A 116 6.92 -3.98 -21.86
C VAL A 116 6.83 -4.36 -23.33
N LEU A 117 6.04 -5.36 -23.71
CA LEU A 117 5.92 -5.78 -25.10
C LEU A 117 5.31 -4.70 -25.99
N ARG A 118 4.36 -3.92 -25.45
CA ARG A 118 3.77 -2.77 -26.16
C ARG A 118 4.78 -1.68 -26.49
N LEU A 119 5.86 -1.51 -25.73
CA LEU A 119 6.94 -0.56 -26.06
C LEU A 119 7.73 -0.96 -27.32
N PHE A 120 7.64 -2.22 -27.72
CA PHE A 120 8.28 -2.78 -28.90
C PHE A 120 7.27 -3.15 -29.99
N ASP A 121 6.01 -2.71 -29.84
CA ASP A 121 4.89 -3.07 -30.73
C ASP A 121 4.70 -4.60 -30.89
N VAL A 122 5.02 -5.35 -29.84
CA VAL A 122 4.83 -6.81 -29.79
C VAL A 122 3.60 -7.15 -28.96
N THR A 123 2.81 -8.13 -29.42
CA THR A 123 1.74 -8.74 -28.64
C THR A 123 1.99 -10.24 -28.52
N SER A 124 2.33 -10.72 -27.33
CA SER A 124 2.56 -12.14 -27.08
C SER A 124 2.13 -12.49 -25.66
N HIS A 125 1.08 -13.31 -25.54
CA HIS A 125 0.61 -13.75 -24.23
C HIS A 125 1.69 -14.55 -23.47
N ALA A 126 2.34 -15.49 -24.15
CA ALA A 126 3.47 -16.24 -23.59
C ALA A 126 4.64 -15.32 -23.21
N GLY A 127 4.94 -14.30 -24.03
CA GLY A 127 5.95 -13.29 -23.74
C GLY A 127 5.61 -12.51 -22.47
N SER A 128 4.37 -12.06 -22.32
CA SER A 128 3.91 -11.34 -21.13
C SER A 128 4.01 -12.21 -19.87
N MET A 129 3.64 -13.49 -19.95
CA MET A 129 3.80 -14.44 -18.84
C MET A 129 5.27 -14.64 -18.48
N ALA A 130 6.16 -14.83 -19.46
CA ALA A 130 7.59 -15.01 -19.22
C ALA A 130 8.23 -13.77 -18.57
N ILE A 131 7.88 -12.57 -19.05
CA ILE A 131 8.34 -11.31 -18.46
C ILE A 131 7.80 -11.17 -17.03
N ALA A 132 6.54 -11.52 -16.78
CA ALA A 132 5.94 -11.47 -15.45
C ALA A 132 6.67 -12.38 -14.45
N VAL A 133 6.89 -13.65 -14.81
CA VAL A 133 7.64 -14.61 -13.97
C VAL A 133 9.06 -14.13 -13.73
N GLY A 134 9.78 -13.72 -14.78
CA GLY A 134 11.13 -13.18 -14.66
C GLY A 134 11.19 -11.97 -13.73
N THR A 135 10.23 -11.06 -13.84
CA THR A 135 10.14 -9.86 -12.99
C THR A 135 9.90 -10.23 -11.53
N ILE A 136 8.96 -11.15 -11.24
CA ILE A 136 8.70 -11.60 -9.87
C ILE A 136 9.96 -12.25 -9.28
N VAL A 137 10.68 -13.08 -10.04
CA VAL A 137 11.94 -13.71 -9.58
C VAL A 137 13.01 -12.67 -9.30
N ILE A 138 13.22 -11.70 -10.19
CA ILE A 138 14.21 -10.63 -10.01
C ILE A 138 13.90 -9.83 -8.76
N LEU A 139 12.66 -9.34 -8.61
CA LEU A 139 12.25 -8.53 -7.46
C LEU A 139 12.30 -9.34 -6.16
N THR A 140 11.87 -10.60 -6.16
CA THR A 140 11.99 -11.50 -5.01
C THR A 140 13.44 -11.64 -4.58
N THR A 141 14.34 -11.89 -5.53
CA THR A 141 15.79 -12.02 -5.29
C THR A 141 16.38 -10.74 -4.72
N THR A 142 16.08 -9.58 -5.32
CA THR A 142 16.53 -8.27 -4.82
C THR A 142 16.08 -8.04 -3.37
N ASN A 143 14.84 -8.39 -3.03
CA ASN A 143 14.29 -8.19 -1.69
C ASN A 143 14.85 -9.18 -0.66
N CYS A 144 15.29 -10.37 -1.09
CA CYS A 144 16.03 -11.32 -0.23
C CYS A 144 17.41 -10.79 0.22
N LEU A 145 18.01 -9.87 -0.55
CA LEU A 145 19.30 -9.23 -0.21
C LEU A 145 19.21 -8.23 0.95
N GLY A 146 18.01 -7.90 1.43
CA GLY A 146 17.80 -6.97 2.55
C GLY A 146 16.80 -5.86 2.23
N ILE A 147 16.32 -5.19 3.27
CA ILE A 147 15.39 -4.06 3.13
C ILE A 147 16.04 -2.85 2.45
N LYS A 148 17.35 -2.63 2.64
CA LYS A 148 18.10 -1.52 2.03
C LYS A 148 18.16 -1.59 0.50
N PRO A 149 18.67 -2.66 -0.14
CA PRO A 149 18.65 -2.77 -1.61
C PRO A 149 17.22 -2.66 -2.18
N GLY A 150 16.25 -3.36 -1.58
CA GLY A 150 14.85 -3.29 -2.00
C GLY A 150 14.28 -1.88 -1.92
N ALA A 151 14.62 -1.12 -0.88
CA ALA A 151 14.23 0.28 -0.73
C ALA A 151 14.93 1.23 -1.71
N ILE A 152 16.18 0.96 -2.11
CA ILE A 152 16.87 1.77 -3.13
C ILE A 152 16.17 1.62 -4.48
N VAL A 153 15.88 0.38 -4.89
CA VAL A 153 15.10 0.10 -6.12
C VAL A 153 13.73 0.75 -6.01
N GLN A 154 13.06 0.61 -4.87
CA GLN A 154 11.76 1.23 -4.63
C GLN A 154 11.80 2.75 -4.78
N ASN A 155 12.81 3.38 -4.18
CA ASN A 155 12.98 4.83 -4.19
C ASN A 155 13.19 5.32 -5.62
N ALA A 156 14.09 4.70 -6.38
CA ALA A 156 14.35 5.06 -7.77
C ALA A 156 13.09 4.97 -8.64
N LEU A 157 12.38 3.83 -8.60
CA LEU A 157 11.16 3.61 -9.38
C LEU A 157 10.06 4.61 -9.02
N THR A 158 9.93 4.93 -7.73
CA THR A 158 8.88 5.84 -7.26
C THR A 158 9.18 7.28 -7.61
N ILE A 159 10.44 7.73 -7.47
CA ILE A 159 10.85 9.07 -7.91
C ILE A 159 10.59 9.22 -9.41
N ALA A 160 11.00 8.23 -10.22
CA ALA A 160 10.81 8.26 -11.66
C ALA A 160 9.33 8.41 -12.06
N LYS A 161 8.44 7.55 -11.54
CA LYS A 161 7.00 7.61 -11.87
C LYS A 161 6.32 8.88 -11.33
N THR A 162 6.69 9.31 -10.14
CA THR A 162 6.11 10.52 -9.51
C THR A 162 6.54 11.77 -10.25
N LEU A 163 7.82 11.85 -10.65
CA LEU A 163 8.33 12.94 -11.46
C LEU A 163 7.63 13.00 -12.82
N ALA A 164 7.49 11.87 -13.52
CA ALA A 164 6.83 11.82 -14.81
C ALA A 164 5.35 12.26 -14.74
N LEU A 165 4.60 11.82 -13.72
CA LEU A 165 3.23 12.33 -13.48
C LEU A 165 3.22 13.82 -13.15
N SER A 166 4.19 14.29 -12.35
CA SER A 166 4.31 15.72 -12.01
C SER A 166 4.62 16.57 -13.25
N LEU A 167 5.45 16.08 -14.17
CA LEU A 167 5.76 16.73 -15.44
C LEU A 167 4.55 16.77 -16.38
N LEU A 168 3.76 15.68 -16.44
CA LEU A 168 2.49 15.68 -17.17
C LEU A 168 1.55 16.76 -16.62
N ILE A 169 1.40 16.84 -15.30
CA ILE A 169 0.53 17.84 -14.65
C ILE A 169 1.05 19.25 -14.93
N ALA A 170 2.35 19.50 -14.72
CA ALA A 170 2.96 20.80 -14.97
C ALA A 170 2.82 21.23 -16.44
N GLY A 171 3.09 20.32 -17.38
CA GLY A 171 2.88 20.58 -18.81
C GLY A 171 1.43 20.91 -19.13
N GLY A 172 0.47 20.19 -18.54
CA GLY A 172 -0.96 20.43 -18.72
C GLY A 172 -1.40 21.79 -18.20
N LEU A 173 -0.84 22.21 -17.05
CA LEU A 173 -1.08 23.53 -16.47
C LEU A 173 -0.44 24.66 -17.30
N LEU A 174 0.78 24.46 -17.80
CA LEU A 174 1.46 25.44 -18.67
C LEU A 174 0.75 25.61 -20.01
N LEU A 175 0.21 24.52 -20.57
CA LEU A 175 -0.54 24.51 -21.82
C LEU A 175 -2.04 24.72 -21.62
N TRP A 176 -2.51 25.04 -20.41
CA TRP A 176 -3.93 25.04 -20.05
C TRP A 176 -4.80 25.90 -20.96
N VAL A 177 -4.31 27.09 -21.32
CA VAL A 177 -5.01 28.02 -22.23
C VAL A 177 -4.99 27.49 -23.67
N ARG A 178 -3.89 26.84 -24.08
CA ARG A 178 -3.69 26.32 -25.45
C ARG A 178 -4.41 25.01 -25.73
N LEU A 179 -4.71 24.23 -24.70
CA LEU A 179 -5.49 22.99 -24.81
C LEU A 179 -6.93 23.23 -25.28
N GLY A 180 -7.38 24.49 -25.33
CA GLY A 180 -8.73 24.87 -25.75
C GLY A 180 -9.79 24.45 -24.73
N ASN A 181 -11.04 24.81 -25.00
CA ASN A 181 -12.17 24.14 -24.36
C ASN A 181 -12.41 22.83 -25.11
N ALA A 182 -12.71 21.75 -24.39
CA ALA A 182 -13.03 20.46 -24.99
C ALA A 182 -14.09 20.62 -26.10
N PRO A 183 -14.04 19.80 -27.17
CA PRO A 183 -15.03 19.85 -28.24
C PRO A 183 -16.47 19.79 -27.69
N PRO A 184 -17.43 20.47 -28.35
CA PRO A 184 -18.80 20.60 -27.86
C PRO A 184 -19.42 19.22 -27.59
N VAL A 185 -20.06 19.13 -26.42
CA VAL A 185 -20.68 17.93 -25.86
C VAL A 185 -21.79 17.43 -26.76
N SER A 186 -21.89 16.11 -26.93
CA SER A 186 -23.09 15.50 -27.48
C SER A 186 -24.21 15.71 -26.45
N THR A 187 -25.20 16.54 -26.77
CA THR A 187 -26.35 16.89 -25.89
C THR A 187 -27.32 15.73 -25.68
N ALA A 188 -26.85 14.49 -25.80
CA ALA A 188 -27.65 13.33 -25.43
C ALA A 188 -27.98 13.46 -23.94
N PRO A 189 -29.28 13.49 -23.57
CA PRO A 189 -29.66 13.45 -22.17
C PRO A 189 -29.02 12.20 -21.57
N LEU A 190 -28.14 12.38 -20.58
CA LEU A 190 -27.73 11.25 -19.77
C LEU A 190 -29.01 10.59 -19.25
N PRO A 191 -29.09 9.25 -19.23
CA PRO A 191 -30.13 8.59 -18.45
C PRO A 191 -30.14 9.27 -17.08
N ARG A 192 -31.32 9.69 -16.61
CA ARG A 192 -31.48 10.23 -15.25
C ARG A 192 -31.28 9.09 -14.26
N GLU A 193 -30.08 8.55 -14.19
CA GLU A 193 -29.64 7.87 -13.00
C GLU A 193 -29.58 8.92 -11.90
N SER A 194 -30.04 8.55 -10.70
CA SER A 194 -29.90 9.40 -9.55
C SER A 194 -28.42 9.82 -9.45
N LEU A 195 -28.15 11.11 -9.25
CA LEU A 195 -26.78 11.59 -8.99
C LEU A 195 -26.10 10.76 -7.89
N ILE A 196 -26.90 10.30 -6.92
CA ILE A 196 -26.46 9.42 -5.84
C ILE A 196 -25.97 8.07 -6.40
N ALA A 197 -26.68 7.47 -7.34
CA ALA A 197 -26.29 6.21 -7.98
C ALA A 197 -24.98 6.37 -8.78
N GLY A 198 -24.88 7.41 -9.60
CA GLY A 198 -23.66 7.70 -10.38
C GLY A 198 -22.45 7.99 -9.49
N LEU A 199 -22.62 8.78 -8.42
CA LEU A 199 -21.56 9.04 -7.44
C LEU A 199 -21.14 7.76 -6.71
N SER A 200 -22.11 6.90 -6.35
CA SER A 200 -21.82 5.62 -5.69
C SER A 200 -21.03 4.69 -6.60
N ALA A 201 -21.43 4.55 -7.87
CA ALA A 201 -20.73 3.72 -8.86
C ALA A 201 -19.32 4.26 -9.16
N ALA A 202 -19.17 5.58 -9.31
CA ALA A 202 -17.89 6.23 -9.54
C ALA A 202 -16.91 6.13 -8.36
N PHE A 203 -17.44 6.00 -7.13
CA PHE A 203 -16.61 5.93 -5.94
C PHE A 203 -15.85 4.60 -5.84
N VAL A 204 -16.41 3.50 -6.34
CA VAL A 204 -15.80 2.16 -6.29
C VAL A 204 -14.42 2.08 -6.95
N PRO A 205 -14.23 2.50 -8.21
CA PRO A 205 -12.91 2.46 -8.84
C PRO A 205 -11.95 3.51 -8.23
N VAL A 206 -12.47 4.62 -7.68
CA VAL A 206 -11.66 5.58 -6.90
C VAL A 206 -11.12 4.90 -5.64
N LEU A 207 -11.96 4.21 -4.88
CA LEU A 207 -11.60 3.44 -3.69
C LEU A 207 -10.49 2.42 -3.98
N PHE A 208 -10.57 1.72 -5.12
CA PHE A 208 -9.49 0.85 -5.59
C PHE A 208 -8.18 1.62 -5.83
N THR A 209 -8.28 2.78 -6.49
CA THR A 209 -7.09 3.53 -6.94
C THR A 209 -6.37 4.26 -5.81
N ILE A 210 -7.07 4.62 -4.73
CA ILE A 210 -6.47 5.29 -3.55
C ILE A 210 -5.93 4.30 -2.50
N GLY A 211 -6.15 3.00 -2.68
CA GLY A 211 -5.64 1.96 -1.78
C GLY A 211 -4.13 1.80 -1.87
N GLY A 212 -3.51 1.13 -0.89
CA GLY A 212 -2.08 0.79 -0.93
C GLY A 212 -1.18 1.59 0.03
N TRP A 213 -1.71 2.63 0.68
CA TRP A 213 -0.96 3.38 1.70
C TRP A 213 -0.59 2.53 2.92
N GLN A 214 -1.36 1.48 3.22
CA GLN A 214 -1.16 0.59 4.36
C GLN A 214 0.10 -0.28 4.26
N GLN A 215 0.69 -0.42 3.06
CA GLN A 215 1.89 -1.23 2.83
C GLN A 215 3.05 -0.79 3.73
N MET A 216 3.14 0.51 4.04
CA MET A 216 4.16 1.04 4.93
C MET A 216 4.06 0.48 6.36
N ASN A 217 2.84 0.29 6.88
CA ASN A 217 2.64 -0.29 8.22
C ASN A 217 3.16 -1.73 8.33
N MET A 218 3.21 -2.49 7.23
CA MET A 218 3.73 -3.87 7.24
C MET A 218 5.22 -3.93 7.57
N VAL A 219 5.97 -2.88 7.24
CA VAL A 219 7.42 -2.74 7.50
C VAL A 219 7.72 -1.80 8.66
N ALA A 220 6.74 -1.52 9.54
CA ALA A 220 6.92 -0.62 10.69
C ALA A 220 8.09 -1.03 11.60
N GLY A 221 8.34 -2.33 11.75
CA GLY A 221 9.48 -2.89 12.48
C GLY A 221 10.86 -2.56 11.90
N GLU A 222 10.94 -2.16 10.63
CA GLU A 222 12.18 -1.82 9.92
C GLU A 222 12.37 -0.29 9.77
N ILE A 223 11.49 0.53 10.34
CA ILE A 223 11.59 2.00 10.34
C ILE A 223 12.46 2.47 11.50
N ARG A 224 13.39 3.41 11.25
CA ARG A 224 14.35 3.94 12.24
C ARG A 224 13.69 4.57 13.46
N ASP A 225 12.83 5.57 13.23
CA ASP A 225 12.03 6.26 14.26
C ASP A 225 10.56 6.04 13.94
N PRO A 226 9.95 4.89 14.30
CA PRO A 226 8.61 4.56 13.86
C PRO A 226 7.54 5.44 14.53
N GLN A 227 7.72 5.83 15.80
CA GLN A 227 6.75 6.63 16.54
C GLN A 227 6.49 8.00 15.90
N ARG A 228 7.50 8.62 15.29
CA ARG A 228 7.35 9.89 14.55
C ARG A 228 7.37 9.70 13.04
N GLY A 229 8.09 8.69 12.55
CA GLY A 229 8.29 8.42 11.13
C GLY A 229 7.05 7.87 10.45
N ILE A 230 6.34 6.93 11.08
CA ILE A 230 5.11 6.32 10.51
C ILE A 230 4.03 7.40 10.29
N PRO A 231 3.64 8.22 11.29
CA PRO A 231 2.62 9.24 11.07
C PRO A 231 3.01 10.24 9.97
N ARG A 232 4.26 10.71 9.98
CA ARG A 232 4.75 11.67 8.98
C ARG A 232 4.76 11.06 7.58
N ALA A 233 5.22 9.81 7.44
CA ALA A 233 5.26 9.12 6.15
C ALA A 233 3.87 8.97 5.54
N LEU A 234 2.87 8.58 6.33
CA LEU A 234 1.47 8.46 5.89
C LEU A 234 0.91 9.81 5.46
N ILE A 235 1.05 10.84 6.29
CA ILE A 235 0.50 12.17 5.98
C ILE A 235 1.14 12.74 4.72
N PHE A 236 2.47 12.72 4.61
CA PHE A 236 3.16 13.24 3.43
C PHE A 236 2.86 12.42 2.19
N GLY A 237 2.85 11.09 2.29
CA GLY A 237 2.57 10.21 1.16
C GLY A 237 1.16 10.42 0.61
N ILE A 238 0.15 10.48 1.48
CA ILE A 238 -1.23 10.75 1.07
C ILE A 238 -1.38 12.14 0.47
N ALA A 239 -0.78 13.18 1.07
CA ALA A 239 -0.85 14.54 0.54
C ALA A 239 -0.27 14.65 -0.88
N ILE A 240 0.87 13.99 -1.13
CA ILE A 240 1.47 13.91 -2.46
C ILE A 240 0.50 13.25 -3.45
N VAL A 241 -0.09 12.12 -3.08
CA VAL A 241 -0.97 11.35 -3.97
C VAL A 241 -2.27 12.10 -4.27
N ILE A 242 -2.92 12.70 -3.28
CA ILE A 242 -4.12 13.52 -3.49
C ILE A 242 -3.82 14.65 -4.48
N THR A 243 -2.69 15.34 -4.30
CA THR A 243 -2.27 16.43 -5.18
C THR A 243 -2.07 15.94 -6.61
N ILE A 244 -1.38 14.81 -6.79
CA ILE A 244 -1.12 14.23 -8.11
C ILE A 244 -2.42 13.75 -8.75
N TYR A 245 -3.31 13.08 -8.02
CA TYR A 245 -4.54 12.52 -8.59
C TYR A 245 -5.52 13.61 -9.00
N LEU A 246 -5.71 14.64 -8.16
CA LEU A 246 -6.54 15.78 -8.52
C LEU A 246 -5.94 16.57 -9.69
N GLY A 247 -4.62 16.81 -9.67
CA GLY A 247 -3.93 17.48 -10.76
C GLY A 247 -4.01 16.73 -12.09
N ALA A 248 -3.78 15.41 -12.07
CA ALA A 248 -3.87 14.57 -13.25
C ALA A 248 -5.29 14.56 -13.83
N ASN A 249 -6.31 14.35 -12.99
CA ASN A 249 -7.71 14.37 -13.44
C ASN A 249 -8.13 15.74 -13.99
N ALA A 250 -7.68 16.84 -13.38
CA ALA A 250 -7.94 18.18 -13.90
C ALA A 250 -7.33 18.37 -15.30
N VAL A 251 -6.09 17.91 -15.51
CA VAL A 251 -5.42 17.96 -16.82
C VAL A 251 -6.09 17.03 -17.84
N TYR A 252 -6.49 15.82 -17.45
CA TYR A 252 -7.22 14.88 -18.32
C TYR A 252 -8.55 15.47 -18.79
N LEU A 253 -9.35 16.03 -17.86
CA LEU A 253 -10.60 16.70 -18.19
C LEU A 253 -10.38 17.91 -19.09
N ARG A 254 -9.31 18.68 -18.86
CA ARG A 254 -8.98 19.83 -19.70
C ARG A 254 -8.60 19.43 -21.12
N ALA A 255 -7.77 18.40 -21.27
CA ALA A 255 -7.23 17.98 -22.55
C ALA A 255 -8.23 17.18 -23.41
N LEU A 256 -9.05 16.33 -22.78
CA LEU A 256 -9.94 15.40 -23.47
C LEU A 256 -11.42 15.79 -23.39
N GLY A 257 -11.80 16.62 -22.41
CA GLY A 257 -13.20 16.78 -22.03
C GLY A 257 -13.75 15.55 -21.30
N ARG A 258 -14.98 15.66 -20.77
CA ARG A 258 -15.63 14.54 -20.07
C ARG A 258 -15.87 13.36 -21.00
N ASP A 259 -16.42 13.59 -22.20
CA ASP A 259 -16.78 12.51 -23.13
C ASP A 259 -15.53 11.85 -23.73
N GLY A 260 -14.51 12.63 -24.08
CA GLY A 260 -13.23 12.10 -24.53
C GLY A 260 -12.53 11.30 -23.43
N LEU A 261 -12.60 11.76 -22.17
CA LEU A 261 -12.09 11.01 -21.02
C LEU A 261 -12.85 9.68 -20.83
N ALA A 262 -14.17 9.68 -20.93
CA ALA A 262 -15.01 8.49 -20.79
C ALA A 262 -14.77 7.45 -21.91
N ALA A 263 -14.50 7.91 -23.13
CA ALA A 263 -14.24 7.07 -24.31
C ALA A 263 -12.80 6.54 -24.39
N SER A 264 -11.86 7.17 -23.68
CA SER A 264 -10.44 6.84 -23.74
C SER A 264 -10.11 5.51 -23.04
N SER A 265 -9.40 4.63 -23.74
CA SER A 265 -8.81 3.40 -23.20
C SER A 265 -7.39 3.61 -22.66
N ALA A 266 -6.75 4.75 -22.96
CA ALA A 266 -5.39 5.08 -22.54
C ALA A 266 -5.27 6.57 -22.15
N VAL A 267 -5.93 6.95 -21.05
CA VAL A 267 -6.19 8.36 -20.66
C VAL A 267 -4.93 9.23 -20.68
N ALA A 268 -3.84 8.73 -20.09
CA ALA A 268 -2.60 9.48 -20.03
C ALA A 268 -1.90 9.56 -21.40
N ALA A 269 -1.97 8.52 -22.22
CA ALA A 269 -1.43 8.52 -23.58
C ALA A 269 -2.18 9.51 -24.48
N ASP A 270 -3.52 9.47 -24.46
CA ASP A 270 -4.36 10.34 -25.26
C ASP A 270 -4.20 11.81 -24.86
N THR A 271 -4.10 12.08 -23.54
CA THR A 271 -3.82 13.41 -23.00
C THR A 271 -2.46 13.92 -23.48
N VAL A 272 -1.41 13.12 -23.34
CA VAL A 272 -0.06 13.54 -23.73
C VAL A 272 0.07 13.68 -25.26
N ALA A 273 -0.60 12.83 -26.03
CA ALA A 273 -0.64 12.95 -27.49
C ALA A 273 -1.26 14.29 -27.92
N ARG A 274 -2.30 14.77 -27.23
CA ARG A 274 -2.87 16.12 -27.44
C ARG A 274 -1.93 17.25 -27.04
N MET A 275 -1.10 17.04 -26.02
CA MET A 275 -0.18 18.07 -25.50
C MET A 275 1.14 18.17 -26.26
N ALA A 276 1.71 17.02 -26.65
CA ALA A 276 3.09 16.89 -27.10
C ALA A 276 3.27 15.98 -28.33
N GLY A 277 2.17 15.50 -28.93
CA GLY A 277 2.20 14.62 -30.11
C GLY A 277 2.60 13.17 -29.82
N PRO A 278 2.81 12.35 -30.87
CA PRO A 278 3.00 10.90 -30.75
C PRO A 278 4.20 10.46 -29.90
N ILE A 279 5.30 11.22 -29.91
CA ILE A 279 6.52 10.92 -29.12
C ILE A 279 6.18 10.92 -27.61
N GLY A 280 5.28 11.80 -27.18
CA GLY A 280 4.85 11.84 -25.79
C GLY A 280 4.05 10.59 -25.37
N ALA A 281 3.34 9.94 -26.30
CA ALA A 281 2.58 8.71 -26.02
C ALA A 281 3.50 7.52 -25.68
N THR A 282 4.66 7.41 -26.33
CA THR A 282 5.68 6.41 -25.99
C THR A 282 6.30 6.69 -24.62
N PHE A 283 6.60 7.95 -24.32
CA PHE A 283 7.17 8.36 -23.02
C PHE A 283 6.23 8.03 -21.85
N ILE A 284 4.93 8.31 -22.00
CA ILE A 284 3.96 8.00 -20.94
C ILE A 284 3.69 6.50 -20.82
N THR A 285 3.72 5.74 -21.93
CA THR A 285 3.67 4.27 -21.85
C THR A 285 4.86 3.72 -21.05
N ALA A 286 6.08 4.21 -21.31
CA ALA A 286 7.27 3.82 -20.54
C ALA A 286 7.15 4.21 -19.06
N THR A 287 6.56 5.37 -18.77
CA THR A 287 6.25 5.80 -17.41
C THR A 287 5.27 4.86 -16.71
N ILE A 288 4.22 4.42 -17.39
CA ILE A 288 3.26 3.44 -16.87
C ILE A 288 3.98 2.12 -16.56
N THR A 289 4.85 1.65 -17.45
CA THR A 289 5.69 0.45 -17.24
C THR A 289 6.53 0.56 -15.96
N VAL A 290 7.21 1.69 -15.76
CA VAL A 290 7.98 1.96 -14.53
C VAL A 290 7.07 2.04 -13.30
N SER A 291 5.87 2.61 -13.43
CA SER A 291 4.90 2.71 -12.33
C SER A 291 4.47 1.34 -11.82
N VAL A 292 4.10 0.47 -12.75
CA VAL A 292 3.68 -0.92 -12.51
C VAL A 292 4.82 -1.72 -11.86
N LEU A 293 6.05 -1.59 -12.36
CA LEU A 293 7.22 -2.23 -11.74
C LEU A 293 7.46 -1.75 -10.30
N GLY A 294 7.32 -0.45 -10.06
CA GLY A 294 7.42 0.14 -8.72
C GLY A 294 6.34 -0.34 -7.75
N PHE A 295 5.13 -0.66 -8.25
CA PHE A 295 4.08 -1.27 -7.46
C PHE A 295 4.40 -2.75 -7.13
N LEU A 296 4.87 -3.53 -8.10
CA LEU A 296 5.29 -4.92 -7.84
C LEU A 296 6.38 -4.99 -6.77
N ASN A 297 7.39 -4.12 -6.86
CA ASN A 297 8.46 -4.10 -5.88
C ASN A 297 7.96 -3.73 -4.48
N VAL A 298 7.05 -2.75 -4.34
CA VAL A 298 6.59 -2.35 -3.00
C VAL A 298 5.77 -3.46 -2.34
N VAL A 299 4.97 -4.18 -3.11
CA VAL A 299 4.17 -5.31 -2.61
C VAL A 299 5.08 -6.45 -2.16
N ILE A 300 6.04 -6.86 -3.00
CA ILE A 300 7.03 -7.92 -2.68
C ILE A 300 7.96 -7.50 -1.52
N LEU A 301 8.31 -6.22 -1.41
CA LEU A 301 9.13 -5.69 -0.32
C LEU A 301 8.38 -5.75 1.02
N THR A 302 7.11 -5.36 1.05
CA THR A 302 6.41 -5.08 2.32
C THR A 302 5.58 -6.23 2.86
N THR A 303 4.82 -6.91 2.00
CA THR A 303 3.86 -7.95 2.42
C THR A 303 4.47 -9.16 3.13
N PRO A 304 5.68 -9.64 2.79
CA PRO A 304 6.27 -10.79 3.48
C PRO A 304 6.42 -10.63 4.99
N ARG A 305 6.44 -9.38 5.48
CA ARG A 305 6.51 -9.08 6.91
C ARG A 305 5.24 -9.50 7.66
N VAL A 306 4.11 -9.63 6.96
CA VAL A 306 2.89 -10.22 7.51
C VAL A 306 3.07 -11.72 7.72
N PHE A 307 3.56 -12.45 6.72
CA PHE A 307 3.80 -13.90 6.84
C PHE A 307 4.86 -14.22 7.90
N TYR A 308 5.88 -13.37 8.03
CA TYR A 308 6.84 -13.41 9.13
C TYR A 308 6.15 -13.27 10.50
N ALA A 309 5.29 -12.26 10.67
CA ALA A 309 4.56 -12.06 11.92
C ALA A 309 3.60 -13.22 12.23
N MET A 310 2.91 -13.76 11.23
CA MET A 310 2.07 -14.95 11.38
C MET A 310 2.87 -16.17 11.83
N ALA A 311 4.08 -16.35 11.29
CA ALA A 311 4.95 -17.45 11.64
C ALA A 311 5.51 -17.30 13.06
N GLN A 312 5.80 -16.07 13.51
CA GLN A 312 6.15 -15.80 14.91
C GLN A 312 5.01 -16.13 15.86
N ASP A 313 3.77 -15.89 15.44
CA ASP A 313 2.58 -16.28 16.17
C ASP A 313 2.22 -17.77 16.00
N GLY A 314 3.06 -18.55 15.32
CA GLY A 314 2.89 -19.98 15.10
C GLY A 314 1.75 -20.37 14.15
N VAL A 315 1.01 -19.42 13.58
CA VAL A 315 -0.15 -19.69 12.70
C VAL A 315 0.22 -19.75 11.22
N PHE A 316 1.52 -19.91 10.93
CA PHE A 316 2.07 -20.05 9.59
C PHE A 316 3.33 -20.94 9.62
N LEU A 317 3.96 -21.15 8.47
CA LEU A 317 5.18 -21.95 8.35
C LEU A 317 6.26 -21.45 9.31
N SER A 318 6.69 -22.28 10.27
CA SER A 318 7.71 -21.92 11.28
C SER A 318 9.01 -21.42 10.66
N ALA A 319 9.38 -21.94 9.49
CA ALA A 319 10.53 -21.50 8.71
C ALA A 319 10.46 -20.01 8.31
N ALA A 320 9.25 -19.48 8.09
CA ALA A 320 9.01 -18.10 7.70
C ALA A 320 9.26 -17.10 8.86
N ALA A 321 9.35 -17.57 10.12
CA ALA A 321 9.71 -16.76 11.28
C ALA A 321 11.22 -16.46 11.37
N ARG A 322 12.04 -17.06 10.49
CA ARG A 322 13.50 -16.84 10.49
C ARG A 322 13.88 -15.59 9.72
N VAL A 323 14.85 -14.87 10.27
CA VAL A 323 15.51 -13.73 9.62
C VAL A 323 16.91 -14.15 9.20
N HIS A 324 17.31 -13.80 7.98
CA HIS A 324 18.65 -14.10 7.50
C HIS A 324 19.70 -13.27 8.26
N PRO A 325 20.77 -13.89 8.80
CA PRO A 325 21.68 -13.22 9.74
C PRO A 325 22.45 -12.05 9.11
N VAL A 326 22.82 -12.15 7.83
CA VAL A 326 23.62 -11.13 7.14
C VAL A 326 22.74 -10.00 6.60
N THR A 327 21.63 -10.34 5.96
CA THR A 327 20.79 -9.36 5.25
C THR A 327 19.68 -8.76 6.12
N GLY A 328 19.34 -9.40 7.24
CA GLY A 328 18.24 -8.97 8.11
C GLY A 328 16.85 -9.12 7.49
N ALA A 329 16.72 -9.82 6.35
CA ALA A 329 15.46 -10.03 5.65
C ALA A 329 14.75 -11.34 6.04
N PRO A 330 13.41 -11.39 6.05
CA PRO A 330 12.64 -12.62 6.23
C PRO A 330 12.59 -13.40 4.91
N VAL A 331 13.74 -13.93 4.47
CA VAL A 331 13.95 -14.54 3.13
C VAL A 331 12.89 -15.60 2.79
N ILE A 332 12.56 -16.49 3.73
CA ILE A 332 11.55 -17.54 3.49
C ILE A 332 10.17 -16.94 3.23
N SER A 333 9.77 -15.90 3.97
CA SER A 333 8.49 -15.22 3.73
C SER A 333 8.45 -14.56 2.34
N ILE A 334 9.57 -13.98 1.90
CA ILE A 334 9.69 -13.34 0.59
C ILE A 334 9.58 -14.39 -0.53
N ILE A 335 10.30 -15.51 -0.39
CA ILE A 335 10.25 -16.63 -1.34
C ILE A 335 8.85 -17.23 -1.42
N VAL A 336 8.18 -17.47 -0.28
CA VAL A 336 6.82 -18.03 -0.26
C VAL A 336 5.86 -17.13 -1.03
N MET A 337 5.93 -15.81 -0.81
CA MET A 337 5.11 -14.85 -1.54
C MET A 337 5.37 -14.87 -3.05
N GLY A 338 6.66 -14.81 -3.45
CA GLY A 338 7.05 -14.81 -4.87
C GLY A 338 6.64 -16.11 -5.56
N ALA A 339 6.93 -17.25 -4.94
CA ALA A 339 6.57 -18.57 -5.46
C ALA A 339 5.05 -18.76 -5.58
N TRP A 340 4.29 -18.32 -4.57
CA TRP A 340 2.83 -18.41 -4.62
C TRP A 340 2.22 -17.48 -5.68
N SER A 341 2.79 -16.29 -5.87
CA SER A 341 2.36 -15.38 -6.95
C SER A 341 2.60 -16.00 -8.33
N ILE A 342 3.77 -16.63 -8.54
CA ILE A 342 4.07 -17.36 -9.78
C ILE A 342 3.11 -18.55 -9.96
N LEU A 343 2.84 -19.30 -8.90
CA LEU A 343 1.90 -20.42 -8.94
C LEU A 343 0.50 -19.97 -9.36
N LEU A 344 -0.04 -18.91 -8.76
CA LEU A 344 -1.34 -18.35 -9.14
C LEU A 344 -1.34 -17.85 -10.59
N LEU A 345 -0.27 -17.17 -11.02
CA LEU A 345 -0.10 -16.74 -12.40
C LEU A 345 -0.17 -17.92 -13.37
N LEU A 346 0.51 -19.03 -13.08
CA LEU A 346 0.56 -20.20 -13.95
C LEU A 346 -0.78 -20.96 -13.96
N ILE A 347 -1.41 -21.17 -12.80
CA ILE A 347 -2.69 -21.89 -12.69
C ILE A 347 -3.82 -21.14 -13.41
N THR A 348 -3.81 -19.81 -13.36
CA THR A 348 -4.82 -18.97 -14.02
C THR A 348 -4.51 -18.69 -15.49
N GLY A 349 -3.37 -19.16 -16.01
CA GLY A 349 -2.90 -18.78 -17.34
C GLY A 349 -2.70 -17.27 -17.51
N GLY A 350 -2.39 -16.56 -16.43
CA GLY A 350 -2.24 -15.10 -16.44
C GLY A 350 -3.52 -14.31 -16.67
N ASP A 351 -4.70 -14.90 -16.47
CA ASP A 351 -5.97 -14.17 -16.53
C ASP A 351 -6.03 -13.11 -15.42
N ILE A 352 -5.83 -11.86 -15.81
CA ILE A 352 -5.83 -10.69 -14.92
C ILE A 352 -7.17 -10.54 -14.19
N GLY A 353 -8.29 -10.83 -14.86
CA GLY A 353 -9.61 -10.74 -14.27
C GLY A 353 -9.82 -11.78 -13.17
N ALA A 354 -9.43 -13.03 -13.44
CA ALA A 354 -9.47 -14.11 -12.45
C ALA A 354 -8.54 -13.83 -11.25
N LEU A 355 -7.35 -13.27 -11.49
CA LEU A 355 -6.37 -12.95 -10.45
C LEU A 355 -6.77 -11.77 -9.56
N LEU A 356 -7.53 -10.81 -10.09
CA LEU A 356 -8.05 -9.65 -9.33
C LEU A 356 -9.45 -9.89 -8.76
N SER A 357 -10.09 -10.99 -9.14
CA SER A 357 -11.44 -11.34 -8.69
C SER A 357 -11.49 -11.49 -7.18
N GLY A 358 -12.19 -10.58 -6.51
CA GLY A 358 -12.49 -10.66 -5.07
C GLY A 358 -11.43 -9.97 -4.21
N VAL A 359 -10.38 -9.43 -4.83
CA VAL A 359 -9.34 -8.66 -4.13
C VAL A 359 -9.92 -7.44 -3.45
N VAL A 360 -10.70 -6.62 -4.17
CA VAL A 360 -11.34 -5.41 -3.62
C VAL A 360 -12.22 -5.76 -2.42
N PHE A 361 -13.09 -6.76 -2.58
CA PHE A 361 -13.95 -7.25 -1.51
C PHE A 361 -13.14 -7.64 -0.27
N ALA A 362 -12.09 -8.45 -0.44
CA ALA A 362 -11.27 -8.93 0.67
C ALA A 362 -10.47 -7.78 1.33
N ASP A 363 -9.86 -6.90 0.55
CA ASP A 363 -9.10 -5.75 1.06
C ASP A 363 -9.95 -4.86 1.96
N TRP A 364 -11.16 -4.51 1.50
CA TRP A 364 -12.02 -3.58 2.24
C TRP A 364 -12.55 -4.17 3.55
N ILE A 365 -12.74 -5.49 3.65
CA ILE A 365 -13.03 -6.16 4.94
C ILE A 365 -11.91 -5.87 5.94
N PHE A 366 -10.66 -6.11 5.56
CA PHE A 366 -9.53 -5.99 6.49
C PHE A 366 -9.06 -4.56 6.69
N PHE A 367 -9.31 -3.65 5.75
CA PHE A 367 -9.14 -2.21 5.96
C PHE A 367 -10.09 -1.70 7.03
N GLY A 368 -11.39 -2.06 6.93
CA GLY A 368 -12.38 -1.74 7.94
C GLY A 368 -12.02 -2.35 9.30
N LEU A 369 -11.64 -3.63 9.32
CA LEU A 369 -11.28 -4.32 10.56
C LEU A 369 -10.01 -3.73 11.20
N GLY A 370 -8.99 -3.41 10.42
CA GLY A 370 -7.78 -2.78 10.95
C GLY A 370 -8.04 -1.37 11.49
N ALA A 371 -8.95 -0.60 10.89
CA ALA A 371 -9.37 0.68 11.47
C ALA A 371 -10.23 0.50 12.74
N ALA A 372 -11.11 -0.50 12.75
CA ALA A 372 -11.89 -0.86 13.93
C ALA A 372 -11.01 -1.31 15.11
N SER A 373 -9.83 -1.91 14.83
CA SER A 373 -8.85 -2.24 15.87
C SER A 373 -8.45 -1.02 16.70
N LEU A 374 -8.35 0.17 16.11
CA LEU A 374 -8.01 1.38 16.89
C LEU A 374 -9.10 1.71 17.91
N ILE A 375 -10.35 1.61 17.50
CA ILE A 375 -11.51 1.88 18.36
C ILE A 375 -11.53 0.86 19.51
N ALA A 376 -11.40 -0.42 19.17
CA ALA A 376 -11.35 -1.50 20.15
C ALA A 376 -10.19 -1.34 21.14
N LEU A 377 -8.98 -1.01 20.66
CA LEU A 377 -7.78 -0.87 21.50
C LEU A 377 -7.79 0.37 22.38
N ARG A 378 -8.52 1.44 22.02
CA ARG A 378 -8.74 2.57 22.93
C ARG A 378 -9.63 2.21 24.10
N THR A 379 -10.56 1.28 23.93
CA THR A 379 -11.42 0.78 25.00
C THR A 379 -10.72 -0.30 25.84
N SER A 380 -10.07 -1.27 25.19
CA SER A 380 -9.46 -2.41 25.88
C SER A 380 -8.07 -2.12 26.47
N ARG A 381 -7.35 -1.11 25.97
CA ARG A 381 -6.03 -0.69 26.46
C ARG A 381 -5.95 0.85 26.58
N PRO A 382 -6.70 1.46 27.52
CA PRO A 382 -6.77 2.92 27.65
C PRO A 382 -5.43 3.55 28.04
N ASP A 383 -4.64 2.86 28.86
CA ASP A 383 -3.36 3.38 29.39
C ASP A 383 -2.15 3.14 28.47
N ALA A 384 -2.34 2.46 27.33
CA ALA A 384 -1.22 2.21 26.41
C ALA A 384 -0.66 3.51 25.82
N THR A 385 0.67 3.62 25.80
CA THR A 385 1.39 4.77 25.26
C THR A 385 1.02 5.01 23.79
N ARG A 386 0.56 6.23 23.49
CA ARG A 386 0.16 6.66 22.14
C ARG A 386 0.98 7.87 21.70
N PRO A 387 2.16 7.66 21.09
CA PRO A 387 3.05 8.74 20.65
C PRO A 387 2.42 9.66 19.61
N TYR A 388 1.49 9.11 18.82
CA TYR A 388 0.62 9.84 17.92
C TYR A 388 -0.82 9.49 18.25
N ARG A 389 -1.72 10.48 18.22
CA ARG A 389 -3.16 10.30 18.37
C ARG A 389 -3.86 10.85 17.13
N VAL A 390 -4.76 10.07 16.55
CA VAL A 390 -5.56 10.45 15.41
C VAL A 390 -6.41 11.68 15.76
N PRO A 391 -6.31 12.78 14.99
CA PRO A 391 -7.16 13.94 15.18
C PRO A 391 -8.62 13.59 14.83
N GLY A 392 -9.58 14.20 15.52
CA GLY A 392 -11.01 13.97 15.26
C GLY A 392 -11.52 12.58 15.66
N TYR A 393 -10.85 11.89 16.58
CA TYR A 393 -11.39 10.67 17.19
C TYR A 393 -12.72 10.96 17.92
N PRO A 394 -13.76 10.10 17.79
CA PRO A 394 -13.80 8.84 17.04
C PRO A 394 -14.26 8.97 15.57
N TYR A 395 -14.62 10.17 15.13
CA TYR A 395 -15.24 10.41 13.81
C TYR A 395 -14.34 10.04 12.62
N VAL A 396 -13.04 10.33 12.69
CA VAL A 396 -12.11 10.00 11.60
C VAL A 396 -11.98 8.48 11.39
N PRO A 397 -11.73 7.65 12.42
CA PRO A 397 -11.81 6.20 12.27
C PRO A 397 -13.18 5.69 11.82
N LEU A 398 -14.28 6.23 12.37
CA LEU A 398 -15.64 5.81 12.00
C LEU A 398 -15.97 6.12 10.54
N LEU A 399 -15.52 7.26 10.02
CA LEU A 399 -15.66 7.61 8.60
C LEU A 399 -15.00 6.57 7.70
N PHE A 400 -13.79 6.12 8.07
CA PHE A 400 -13.08 5.12 7.28
C PHE A 400 -13.72 3.73 7.39
N VAL A 401 -14.20 3.33 8.58
CA VAL A 401 -14.97 2.09 8.76
C VAL A 401 -16.25 2.11 7.93
N LEU A 402 -16.97 3.25 7.91
CA LEU A 402 -18.15 3.42 7.07
C LEU A 402 -17.82 3.30 5.58
N ALA A 403 -16.75 3.95 5.12
CA ALA A 403 -16.29 3.82 3.73
C ALA A 403 -15.94 2.37 3.38
N ALA A 404 -15.36 1.62 4.32
CA ALA A 404 -15.09 0.20 4.15
C ALA A 404 -16.36 -0.65 4.04
N CYS A 405 -17.36 -0.41 4.89
CA CYS A 405 -18.66 -1.06 4.76
C CYS A 405 -19.30 -0.78 3.40
N ILE A 406 -19.23 0.47 2.92
CA ILE A 406 -19.73 0.85 1.58
C ILE A 406 -18.97 0.11 0.48
N GLY A 407 -17.64 0.02 0.55
CA GLY A 407 -16.82 -0.72 -0.42
C GLY A 407 -17.16 -2.22 -0.48
N ILE A 408 -17.42 -2.84 0.66
CA ILE A 408 -17.85 -4.24 0.75
C ILE A 408 -19.22 -4.42 0.12
N MET A 409 -20.20 -3.60 0.51
CA MET A 409 -21.56 -3.66 -0.04
C MET A 409 -21.56 -3.43 -1.55
N SER A 410 -20.77 -2.46 -2.02
CA SER A 410 -20.67 -2.18 -3.44
C SER A 410 -20.03 -3.35 -4.20
N SER A 411 -19.07 -4.07 -3.62
CA SER A 411 -18.49 -5.25 -4.27
C SER A 411 -19.53 -6.36 -4.50
N PHE A 412 -20.45 -6.56 -3.56
CA PHE A 412 -21.56 -7.51 -3.73
C PHE A 412 -22.55 -7.07 -4.82
N VAL A 413 -22.87 -5.78 -4.86
CA VAL A 413 -23.79 -5.23 -5.88
C VAL A 413 -23.17 -5.27 -7.27
N SER A 414 -21.91 -4.86 -7.40
CA SER A 414 -21.22 -4.81 -8.70
C SER A 414 -20.80 -6.18 -9.22
N SER A 415 -20.49 -7.14 -8.35
CA SER A 415 -19.99 -8.45 -8.75
C SER A 415 -20.25 -9.52 -7.69
N LEU A 416 -21.49 -10.03 -7.64
CA LEU A 416 -21.91 -11.06 -6.70
C LEU A 416 -21.04 -12.32 -6.80
N ARG A 417 -20.81 -12.85 -8.01
CA ARG A 417 -19.99 -14.06 -8.23
C ARG A 417 -18.60 -13.92 -7.61
N THR A 418 -17.94 -12.80 -7.89
CA THR A 418 -16.60 -12.49 -7.42
C THR A 418 -16.53 -12.35 -5.90
N SER A 419 -17.53 -11.70 -5.30
CA SER A 419 -17.65 -11.56 -3.84
C SER A 419 -17.93 -12.90 -3.15
N LEU A 420 -18.74 -13.76 -3.77
CA LEU A 420 -18.99 -15.13 -3.28
C LEU A 420 -17.73 -15.99 -3.33
N LEU A 421 -16.92 -15.89 -4.38
CA LEU A 421 -15.63 -16.59 -4.46
C LEU A 421 -14.67 -16.12 -3.37
N GLY A 422 -14.54 -14.81 -3.15
CA GLY A 422 -13.75 -14.25 -2.04
C GLY A 422 -14.25 -14.74 -0.68
N THR A 423 -15.57 -14.81 -0.50
CA THR A 423 -16.20 -15.35 0.72
C THR A 423 -15.90 -16.84 0.91
N ALA A 424 -15.95 -17.64 -0.15
CA ALA A 424 -15.62 -19.06 -0.09
C ALA A 424 -14.16 -19.29 0.34
N ILE A 425 -13.20 -18.52 -0.22
CA ILE A 425 -11.79 -18.59 0.18
C ILE A 425 -11.62 -18.19 1.65
N LEU A 426 -12.34 -17.18 2.12
CA LEU A 426 -12.34 -16.78 3.53
C LEU A 426 -12.86 -17.90 4.45
N VAL A 427 -13.96 -18.56 4.07
CA VAL A 427 -14.52 -19.71 4.81
C VAL A 427 -13.54 -20.87 4.87
N VAL A 428 -12.84 -21.17 3.77
CA VAL A 428 -11.75 -22.17 3.78
C VAL A 428 -10.68 -21.81 4.80
N GLY A 429 -10.29 -20.54 4.89
CA GLY A 429 -9.38 -20.04 5.92
C GLY A 429 -9.89 -20.32 7.34
N VAL A 430 -11.17 -20.08 7.61
CA VAL A 430 -11.78 -20.38 8.92
C VAL A 430 -11.68 -21.86 9.24
N VAL A 431 -12.05 -22.73 8.29
CA VAL A 431 -12.02 -24.19 8.46
C VAL A 431 -10.59 -24.66 8.76
N LEU A 432 -9.61 -24.20 7.98
CA LEU A 432 -8.20 -24.56 8.17
C LEU A 432 -7.67 -24.12 9.53
N PHE A 433 -8.02 -22.92 10.00
CA PHE A 433 -7.63 -22.43 11.32
C PHE A 433 -8.19 -23.31 12.44
N LEU A 434 -9.48 -23.68 12.36
CA LEU A 434 -10.13 -24.52 13.36
C LEU A 434 -9.57 -25.95 13.37
N ILE A 435 -9.25 -26.51 12.20
CA ILE A 435 -8.58 -27.81 12.09
C ILE A 435 -7.21 -27.76 12.76
N ALA A 436 -6.40 -26.76 12.43
CA ALA A 436 -5.07 -26.59 13.04
C ALA A 436 -5.14 -26.45 14.56
N GLN A 437 -6.10 -25.68 15.07
CA GLN A 437 -6.33 -25.51 16.51
C GLN A 437 -6.73 -26.83 17.19
N ARG A 438 -7.57 -27.65 16.55
CA ARG A 438 -7.98 -28.96 17.08
C ARG A 438 -6.82 -29.95 17.15
N ILE A 439 -5.94 -29.96 16.16
CA ILE A 439 -4.77 -30.85 16.13
C ILE A 439 -3.82 -30.48 17.28
N GLY A 440 -3.49 -29.19 17.43
CA GLY A 440 -2.62 -28.72 18.52
C GLY A 440 -3.16 -29.01 19.93
N ASN A 441 -4.49 -28.95 20.12
CA ASN A 441 -5.12 -29.29 21.41
C ASN A 441 -5.04 -30.79 21.71
N ARG A 442 -5.11 -31.68 20.70
CA ARG A 442 -5.01 -33.14 20.90
C ARG A 442 -3.62 -33.58 21.32
N GLU A 443 -2.57 -33.02 20.70
CA GLU A 443 -1.19 -33.34 21.04
C GLU A 443 -0.83 -32.90 22.47
N SER A 444 -1.33 -31.73 22.90
CA SER A 444 -1.15 -31.23 24.27
C SER A 444 -1.90 -32.09 25.31
N GLY A 445 -3.07 -32.61 24.97
CA GLY A 445 -3.85 -33.49 25.83
C GLY A 445 -3.31 -34.93 25.93
N ASN A 446 -2.54 -35.39 24.95
CA ASN A 446 -1.93 -36.72 24.96
C ASN A 446 -0.57 -36.74 25.68
N GLY A 447 0.24 -35.69 25.54
CA GLY A 447 1.51 -35.56 26.28
C GLY A 447 1.33 -35.53 27.80
N ASN A 448 0.19 -35.06 28.30
CA ASN A 448 -0.13 -35.05 29.72
C ASN A 448 -0.64 -36.41 30.25
N ARG A 449 -0.91 -37.38 29.37
CA ARG A 449 -1.31 -38.75 29.74
C ARG A 449 -0.11 -39.69 29.83
N ASP A 450 0.92 -39.44 29.05
CA ASP A 450 2.15 -40.26 29.04
C ASP A 450 3.09 -39.93 30.22
N GLU A 451 2.99 -38.75 30.84
CA GLU A 451 3.69 -38.43 32.09
C GLU A 451 3.04 -39.07 33.34
N GLY A 452 1.85 -39.68 33.20
CA GLY A 452 1.15 -40.41 34.27
C GLY A 452 1.51 -41.89 34.40
N LEU A 453 2.34 -42.43 33.49
CA LEU A 453 2.82 -43.81 33.53
C LEU A 453 4.30 -43.80 33.91
N GLY A 454 4.56 -43.79 35.22
CA GLY A 454 5.90 -43.89 35.78
C GLY A 454 6.61 -45.16 35.33
N LEU A 455 7.52 -45.02 34.36
CA LEU A 455 8.57 -45.99 34.09
C LEU A 455 9.93 -45.27 34.16
N PRO A 456 10.88 -45.77 34.98
CA PRO A 456 12.20 -45.16 35.10
C PRO A 456 13.02 -45.55 33.86
N MET A 457 13.42 -44.58 33.06
CA MET A 457 14.40 -44.81 31.99
C MET A 457 15.68 -44.06 32.30
N GLY A 458 16.72 -44.85 32.57
CA GLY A 458 18.12 -44.43 32.64
C GLY A 458 18.64 -43.91 31.31
N GLY A 459 19.80 -43.26 31.39
CA GLY A 459 20.34 -42.40 30.33
C GLY A 459 20.75 -43.11 29.03
N SER A 460 20.84 -42.30 27.98
CA SER A 460 21.86 -42.37 26.94
C SER A 460 21.79 -41.11 26.08
N GLU A 461 22.95 -40.53 25.80
CA GLU A 461 23.17 -39.45 24.85
C GLU A 461 22.84 -39.86 23.40
N ALA A 462 22.78 -38.82 22.56
CA ALA A 462 22.93 -38.80 21.10
C ALA A 462 21.75 -39.23 20.22
N ALA A 463 20.96 -38.23 19.79
CA ALA A 463 20.47 -38.15 18.40
C ALA A 463 20.00 -36.71 18.09
N ASN A 464 20.80 -36.00 17.31
CA ASN A 464 20.36 -34.81 16.60
C ASN A 464 19.26 -35.22 15.62
N ASN A 465 18.01 -34.90 15.95
CA ASN A 465 16.91 -34.93 15.01
C ASN A 465 16.14 -33.62 15.12
N VAL A 466 16.07 -32.89 14.01
CA VAL A 466 15.28 -31.67 13.86
C VAL A 466 13.80 -32.06 14.00
N GLN A 467 13.33 -32.07 15.24
CA GLN A 467 11.92 -32.27 15.56
C GLN A 467 11.14 -31.01 15.17
N TRP A 468 10.29 -31.16 14.16
CA TRP A 468 9.21 -30.23 13.85
C TRP A 468 8.24 -30.16 15.05
N LYS A 469 8.50 -29.24 15.98
CA LYS A 469 7.56 -28.90 17.05
C LYS A 469 6.80 -27.65 16.64
N ALA A 470 5.62 -27.83 16.04
CA ALA A 470 4.61 -26.77 15.95
C ALA A 470 4.02 -26.55 17.36
N ARG A 471 4.81 -25.94 18.27
CA ARG A 471 4.27 -25.49 19.55
C ARG A 471 3.49 -24.21 19.28
N PHE A 472 2.17 -24.34 19.30
CA PHE A 472 1.28 -23.20 19.46
C PHE A 472 1.20 -22.89 20.96
N PRO A 473 1.88 -21.86 21.48
CA PRO A 473 1.58 -21.41 22.84
C PRO A 473 0.13 -20.94 22.89
N ILE A 474 -0.59 -21.44 23.91
CA ILE A 474 -1.94 -21.05 24.29
C ILE A 474 -1.80 -19.97 25.38
N PRO A 475 -2.24 -18.72 25.16
CA PRO A 475 -2.54 -17.81 26.26
C PRO A 475 -4.03 -17.93 26.64
N ASP A 476 -4.31 -17.94 27.94
CA ASP A 476 -5.67 -17.96 28.49
C ASP A 476 -6.56 -16.87 27.90
N SER A 477 -7.56 -17.28 27.10
CA SER A 477 -8.63 -16.41 26.61
C SER A 477 -9.78 -16.35 27.61
N ARG A 478 -9.50 -16.02 28.88
CA ARG A 478 -10.55 -15.70 29.86
C ARG A 478 -10.56 -14.19 30.08
N PHE A 479 -11.56 -13.53 29.54
CA PHE A 479 -12.05 -12.26 30.07
C PHE A 479 -12.81 -12.58 31.38
N PRO A 480 -12.38 -12.11 32.56
CA PRO A 480 -13.28 -12.05 33.69
C PRO A 480 -14.20 -10.83 33.52
N ILE A 481 -15.49 -11.09 33.28
CA ILE A 481 -16.54 -10.13 33.57
C ILE A 481 -16.75 -10.18 35.08
N THR A 482 -16.27 -9.19 35.81
CA THR A 482 -16.65 -8.96 37.21
C THR A 482 -17.04 -7.50 37.39
N ALA A 483 -18.34 -7.26 37.37
CA ALA A 483 -18.94 -6.10 38.01
C ALA A 483 -19.04 -6.41 39.51
N THR A 484 -18.35 -5.64 40.34
CA THR A 484 -18.76 -5.09 41.66
C THR A 484 -17.50 -4.63 42.42
N SER A 485 -17.47 -3.36 42.81
CA SER A 485 -16.65 -2.78 43.87
C SER A 485 -17.62 -2.06 44.82
N PRO A 486 -17.29 -1.66 46.07
CA PRO A 486 -16.01 -1.75 46.80
C PRO A 486 -16.16 -2.28 48.24
N LEU A 487 -15.06 -2.69 48.89
CA LEU A 487 -14.91 -2.53 50.35
C LEU A 487 -13.41 -2.43 50.72
N ALA A 488 -13.18 -1.58 51.71
CA ALA A 488 -11.94 -0.90 52.03
C ALA A 488 -10.86 -1.78 52.70
N THR A 489 -9.59 -1.40 52.51
CA THR A 489 -8.52 -1.61 53.49
C THR A 489 -7.58 -0.39 53.52
N PRO A 490 -6.99 -0.03 54.68
CA PRO A 490 -6.36 1.27 54.90
C PRO A 490 -4.86 1.27 54.60
N HIS A 491 -4.35 2.39 54.08
CA HIS A 491 -2.93 2.67 53.93
C HIS A 491 -2.25 3.03 55.26
N PRO A 492 -0.96 2.72 55.46
CA PRO A 492 -0.17 3.20 56.59
C PRO A 492 0.31 4.66 56.38
N PRO A 493 0.62 5.40 57.46
CA PRO A 493 0.78 6.86 57.41
C PRO A 493 2.18 7.29 56.95
N LEU A 494 2.24 8.38 56.17
CA LEU A 494 3.46 9.14 55.89
C LEU A 494 3.60 10.33 56.87
N PRO A 495 4.84 10.71 57.24
CA PRO A 495 5.07 11.72 58.28
C PRO A 495 4.78 13.15 57.81
N ARG A 496 4.22 13.93 58.73
CA ARG A 496 3.92 15.37 58.60
C ARG A 496 5.23 16.18 58.59
N PHE A 497 5.33 17.12 57.65
CA PHE A 497 6.09 18.36 57.84
C PHE A 497 5.18 19.55 57.54
N ALA A 498 5.11 20.45 58.51
CA ALA A 498 4.39 21.72 58.47
C ALA A 498 5.35 22.84 58.00
N GLY A 499 4.85 23.85 57.29
CA GLY A 499 5.54 25.13 57.16
C GLY A 499 5.26 25.99 55.91
N LEU A 500 4.14 26.74 55.95
CA LEU A 500 3.97 28.12 55.43
C LEU A 500 4.05 28.39 53.89
N PRO A 501 3.66 29.58 53.38
CA PRO A 501 2.30 29.92 52.98
C PRO A 501 2.16 30.25 51.48
N ALA A 502 0.93 30.31 50.97
CA ALA A 502 0.62 30.70 49.60
C ALA A 502 0.83 32.20 49.34
N PRO A 503 1.17 32.59 48.09
CA PRO A 503 0.78 33.89 47.57
C PRO A 503 -0.01 33.81 46.25
N ASP A 504 -0.85 34.83 46.12
CA ASP A 504 -1.89 35.07 45.13
C ASP A 504 -1.43 35.09 43.66
N ALA A 505 -2.30 34.56 42.79
CA ALA A 505 -2.19 34.67 41.34
C ALA A 505 -3.10 35.80 40.82
N LYS A 506 -2.54 37.00 40.61
CA LYS A 506 -3.03 37.98 39.63
C LYS A 506 -1.86 38.78 39.05
N ALA A 507 -1.96 39.00 37.74
CA ALA A 507 -1.27 39.99 36.91
C ALA A 507 0.04 39.59 36.19
N GLN A 508 -0.11 39.58 34.85
CA GLN A 508 0.80 40.13 33.84
C GLN A 508 1.96 39.29 33.27
N PHE A 509 2.24 39.65 32.00
CA PHE A 509 3.30 39.25 31.08
C PHE A 509 3.02 37.99 30.23
N GLY A 510 3.02 38.04 28.89
CA GLY A 510 3.66 38.98 27.98
C GLY A 510 5.09 38.54 27.66
N ALA A 511 5.33 38.25 26.37
CA ALA A 511 6.62 38.07 25.70
C ALA A 511 7.43 36.77 25.92
N LEU A 512 7.76 36.16 24.78
CA LEU A 512 8.69 35.04 24.55
C LEU A 512 10.11 35.29 25.11
N PRO A 513 10.86 34.23 25.49
CA PRO A 513 12.31 34.29 25.52
C PRO A 513 12.96 33.47 24.40
N ARG A 514 14.02 34.11 23.87
CA ARG A 514 14.92 33.69 22.79
C ARG A 514 15.87 32.56 23.21
N ARG A 515 16.42 31.94 22.16
CA ARG A 515 17.51 30.95 22.01
C ARG A 515 18.53 30.84 23.17
N ARG A 516 18.87 29.58 23.50
CA ARG A 516 20.05 29.19 24.30
C ARG A 516 21.37 29.32 23.49
N PRO A 517 22.52 29.57 24.15
CA PRO A 517 23.83 29.69 23.49
C PRO A 517 24.49 28.32 23.20
N ARG A 518 25.33 28.27 22.15
CA ARG A 518 26.23 27.15 21.82
C ARG A 518 27.57 27.31 22.56
N PRO A 519 28.25 26.21 22.93
CA PRO A 519 29.58 26.23 23.56
C PRO A 519 30.71 26.52 22.54
N PRO A 520 31.87 27.04 22.99
CA PRO A 520 32.96 27.50 22.12
C PRO A 520 33.97 26.39 21.77
N GLY A 521 34.49 26.43 20.54
CA GLY A 521 35.64 25.64 20.12
C GLY A 521 35.77 25.51 18.60
N LEU A 522 36.94 25.90 18.09
CA LEU A 522 37.50 25.70 16.74
C LEU A 522 37.21 26.76 15.66
N GLU A 523 38.07 27.77 15.70
CA GLU A 523 38.84 28.44 14.64
C GLU A 523 38.36 28.50 13.19
N ALA A 524 38.54 29.70 12.65
CA ALA A 524 38.16 30.17 11.32
C ALA A 524 39.23 29.88 10.26
N VAL A 525 38.79 29.57 9.03
CA VAL A 525 39.57 29.75 7.80
C VAL A 525 38.64 30.38 6.73
N PRO A 526 39.11 31.36 5.93
CA PRO A 526 38.24 32.40 5.37
C PRO A 526 37.65 32.06 3.99
N ARG A 527 36.51 32.71 3.69
CA ARG A 527 35.90 32.76 2.35
C ARG A 527 36.70 33.69 1.43
N PRO A 528 36.81 33.39 0.13
CA PRO A 528 37.03 34.40 -0.88
C PRO A 528 35.74 34.75 -1.64
N SER A 529 35.69 35.99 -2.09
CA SER A 529 34.80 36.54 -3.13
C SER A 529 35.59 37.67 -3.80
N PRO A 530 35.20 38.23 -4.97
CA PRO A 530 34.68 37.64 -6.20
C PRO A 530 35.42 38.17 -7.48
N LYS A 531 35.00 37.70 -8.68
CA LYS A 531 35.20 38.25 -10.05
C LYS A 531 36.50 37.96 -10.82
N LEU A 532 36.35 37.42 -12.05
CA LEU A 532 36.83 37.94 -13.36
C LEU A 532 36.37 36.97 -14.50
N PRO A 533 36.41 37.37 -15.79
CA PRO A 533 35.41 37.08 -16.81
C PRO A 533 35.83 35.98 -17.80
N ILE A 534 34.89 35.49 -18.61
CA ILE A 534 35.18 34.63 -19.78
C ILE A 534 34.46 35.22 -21.01
N PRO A 535 35.09 35.22 -22.21
CA PRO A 535 34.81 36.16 -23.29
C PRO A 535 33.83 35.65 -24.36
N GLU A 536 33.28 36.59 -25.12
CA GLU A 536 32.62 36.39 -26.42
C GLU A 536 33.61 35.89 -27.49
N GLY A 537 33.11 35.04 -28.40
CA GLY A 537 33.62 34.97 -29.78
C GLY A 537 34.04 33.60 -30.28
N ALA A 538 33.10 32.87 -30.89
CA ALA A 538 33.38 32.04 -32.07
C ALA A 538 32.09 31.81 -32.87
N ARG A 539 31.92 32.62 -33.92
CA ARG A 539 31.04 32.32 -35.07
C ARG A 539 31.71 31.23 -35.90
N LEU A 540 30.89 30.38 -36.53
CA LEU A 540 31.05 29.62 -37.80
C LEU A 540 30.03 28.45 -37.71
N ALA A 541 29.27 28.03 -38.71
CA ALA A 541 28.89 28.52 -40.02
C ALA A 541 27.65 27.69 -40.42
N VAL A 542 26.93 28.17 -41.43
CA VAL A 542 25.61 27.71 -41.88
C VAL A 542 25.72 26.65 -43.00
N SER A 543 24.78 25.69 -43.00
CA SER A 543 24.19 24.92 -44.13
C SER A 543 24.91 23.71 -44.77
N PRO A 544 24.20 22.85 -45.56
CA PRO A 544 22.73 22.70 -45.76
C PRO A 544 22.18 21.25 -45.84
N LYS A 545 20.84 21.15 -45.85
CA LYS A 545 19.96 20.21 -46.61
C LYS A 545 20.22 18.68 -46.57
N MET A 546 19.22 17.94 -46.07
CA MET A 546 18.70 16.75 -46.75
C MET A 546 17.18 16.80 -46.77
N ASP A 547 16.62 16.81 -47.98
CA ASP A 547 15.21 16.64 -48.31
C ASP A 547 14.79 15.16 -48.27
N PRO A 548 13.48 14.84 -48.23
CA PRO A 548 12.95 13.55 -47.82
C PRO A 548 12.75 12.57 -48.98
N VAL A 549 12.79 11.26 -48.68
CA VAL A 549 12.49 10.17 -49.64
C VAL A 549 11.21 9.43 -49.19
N PRO A 550 10.34 9.02 -50.12
CA PRO A 550 8.90 9.15 -49.97
C PRO A 550 8.17 7.88 -49.50
N ALA A 551 6.94 8.10 -49.05
CA ALA A 551 5.93 7.08 -48.84
C ALA A 551 5.55 6.39 -50.15
N THR A 552 5.57 5.05 -50.14
CA THR A 552 4.91 4.24 -51.17
C THR A 552 3.65 3.63 -50.57
N ASN A 553 2.52 4.18 -50.98
CA ASN A 553 1.18 3.70 -50.73
C ASN A 553 0.74 2.88 -51.97
N ARG A 554 0.43 1.59 -51.81
CA ARG A 554 -0.22 0.66 -52.76
C ARG A 554 -0.28 -0.70 -52.03
N LEU A 555 -1.39 -1.40 -51.79
CA LEU A 555 -2.68 -1.51 -52.47
C LEU A 555 -3.75 -1.96 -51.47
N LEU A 556 -4.90 -1.29 -51.50
CA LEU A 556 -6.20 -1.85 -51.13
C LEU A 556 -6.66 -2.75 -52.27
N SER A 557 -6.95 -4.03 -51.99
CA SER A 557 -8.11 -4.77 -52.51
C SER A 557 -7.99 -6.26 -52.19
N ARG A 558 -8.79 -6.75 -51.24
CA ARG A 558 -9.70 -7.90 -51.41
C ARG A 558 -10.40 -8.19 -50.08
N SER A 559 -11.66 -7.78 -50.05
CA SER A 559 -12.83 -8.47 -49.52
C SER A 559 -12.58 -9.87 -48.93
N LEU A 560 -13.06 -10.11 -47.70
CA LEU A 560 -13.84 -11.30 -47.32
C LEU A 560 -14.58 -11.09 -45.97
N VAL A 561 -15.90 -11.09 -46.10
CA VAL A 561 -17.06 -11.33 -45.21
C VAL A 561 -16.81 -11.91 -43.80
N PRO A 562 -17.60 -11.53 -42.78
CA PRO A 562 -17.52 -12.05 -41.41
C PRO A 562 -18.31 -13.35 -41.23
N HIS A 563 -17.81 -14.28 -40.41
CA HIS A 563 -18.61 -15.38 -39.87
C HIS A 563 -18.77 -15.26 -38.36
N ARG A 564 -20.04 -15.29 -37.94
CA ARG A 564 -20.52 -15.54 -36.58
C ARG A 564 -20.13 -16.96 -36.13
N SER A 565 -19.67 -17.06 -34.88
CA SER A 565 -20.09 -18.06 -33.88
C SER A 565 -19.45 -17.70 -32.55
#